data_AF-A0A929NWT1-F1
#
_entry.id   AF-A0A929NWT1-F1
#
_cell.length_a   1.000
_cell.length_b   1.000
_cell.length_c   1.000
_cell.angle_alpha   90.00
_cell.angle_beta   90.00
_cell.angle_gamma   90.00
#
_symmetry.space_group_name_H-M   'P 1'
#
loop_
_entity.id
_entity.type
_entity.pdbx_description
1 polymer ?
#
loop_
_entity_poly.entity_id
_entity_poly.type
_entity_poly.pdbx_seq_one_letter_code
_entity_poly.pdbx_strand_id
1 'polypeptide(L)' 'LLERLDAMVRDAGGVVYPCKDARLSARNFQVHYPQWDEFSKYIDPHFSSSFWRRVTRV' A
#
# COMPACT_ATOMS: atom_id res chain seq x y z
N LEU A 1 2.71 -8.89 16.59
CA LEU A 1 3.24 -7.54 16.95
C LEU A 1 3.03 -6.53 15.83
N LEU A 2 3.69 -6.68 14.68
CA LEU A 2 3.66 -5.66 13.61
C LEU A 2 2.25 -5.39 13.06
N GLU A 3 1.39 -6.41 12.94
CA GLU A 3 -0.03 -6.21 12.55
C GLU A 3 -0.81 -5.31 13.52
N ARG A 4 -0.48 -5.37 14.82
CA ARG A 4 -1.08 -4.51 15.84
C ARG A 4 -0.60 -3.07 15.69
N LEU A 5 0.68 -2.86 15.33
CA LEU A 5 1.19 -1.53 15.03
C LEU A 5 0.55 -0.97 13.77
N ASP A 6 0.37 -1.79 12.72
CA ASP A 6 -0.36 -1.37 11.51
C ASP A 6 -1.79 -0.94 11.84
N ALA A 7 -2.48 -1.66 12.74
CA ALA A 7 -3.80 -1.26 13.21
C ALA A 7 -3.78 0.09 13.92
N MET A 8 -2.84 0.30 14.86
CA MET A 8 -2.69 1.57 15.56
C MET A 8 -2.39 2.74 14.60
N VAL A 9 -1.56 2.50 13.57
CA VAL A 9 -1.27 3.51 12.54
C VAL A 9 -2.55 3.88 11.79
N ARG A 10 -3.35 2.89 11.36
CA ARG A 10 -4.63 3.16 10.68
C ARG A 10 -5.62 3.89 11.59
N ASP A 11 -5.77 3.45 12.83
CA ASP A 11 -6.72 4.04 13.80
C ASP A 11 -6.36 5.50 14.12
N ALA A 12 -5.06 5.84 14.07
CA ALA A 12 -4.57 7.21 14.21
C ALA A 12 -4.63 8.03 12.91
N GLY A 13 -5.12 7.48 11.80
CA GLY A 13 -5.11 8.13 10.48
C GLY A 13 -3.71 8.31 9.88
N GLY A 14 -2.72 7.58 10.40
CA GLY A 14 -1.35 7.59 9.91
C GLY A 14 -1.15 6.71 8.68
N VAL A 15 0.05 6.80 8.11
CA VAL A 15 0.44 6.09 6.89
C VAL A 15 1.85 5.52 7.03
N VAL A 16 2.03 4.28 6.57
CA VAL A 16 3.35 3.64 6.47
C VAL A 16 4.03 4.02 5.16
N TYR A 17 5.29 4.46 5.23
CA TYR A 17 6.09 4.79 4.05
C TYR A 17 6.48 3.52 3.26
N PRO A 18 6.04 3.37 1.99
CA PRO A 18 6.22 2.13 1.23
C PRO A 18 7.67 1.67 1.07
N CYS A 19 8.61 2.60 0.86
CA CYS A 19 10.01 2.25 0.62
C CYS A 19 10.74 1.71 1.87
N LYS A 20 10.09 1.71 3.04
CA LYS A 20 10.67 1.25 4.32
C LYS A 20 9.97 0.02 4.90
N ASP A 21 8.87 -0.43 4.30
CA ASP A 21 8.17 -1.63 4.76
C ASP A 21 8.11 -2.69 3.65
N ALA A 22 8.80 -3.81 3.86
CA ALA A 22 8.87 -4.92 2.91
C ALA A 22 7.62 -5.81 2.90
N ARG A 23 6.69 -5.62 3.85
CA ARG A 23 5.53 -6.48 4.13
C ARG A 23 4.20 -5.76 3.93
N LEU A 24 4.21 -4.50 3.51
CA LEU A 24 3.02 -3.67 3.36
C LEU A 24 1.95 -4.41 2.56
N SER A 25 0.82 -4.66 3.20
CA SER A 25 -0.30 -5.41 2.64
C SER A 25 -1.13 -4.54 1.70
N ALA A 26 -1.85 -5.15 0.75
CA ALA A 26 -2.80 -4.46 -0.11
C ALA A 26 -3.81 -3.65 0.71
N ARG A 27 -4.44 -4.26 1.71
CA ARG A 27 -5.40 -3.57 2.58
C ARG A 27 -4.81 -2.29 3.21
N ASN A 28 -3.62 -2.36 3.80
CA ASN A 28 -3.02 -1.19 4.44
C ASN A 28 -2.66 -0.14 3.40
N PHE A 29 -2.02 -0.53 2.29
CA PHE A 29 -1.65 0.39 1.23
C PHE A 29 -2.86 1.12 0.64
N GLN A 30 -3.94 0.41 0.33
CA GLN A 30 -5.16 0.97 -0.26
C GLN A 30 -5.90 1.90 0.72
N VAL A 31 -5.88 1.60 2.02
CA VAL A 31 -6.42 2.52 3.05
C VAL A 31 -5.55 3.77 3.19
N HIS A 32 -4.22 3.61 3.17
CA HIS A 32 -3.28 4.73 3.30
C HIS A 32 -3.24 5.64 2.07
N TYR A 33 -3.44 5.07 0.88
CA TYR A 33 -3.35 5.74 -0.41
C TYR A 33 -4.62 5.45 -1.23
N PRO A 34 -5.79 6.01 -0.84
CA PRO A 34 -7.08 5.66 -1.46
C PRO A 34 -7.20 6.04 -2.94
N GLN A 35 -6.36 6.95 -3.44
CA GLN A 35 -6.32 7.35 -4.85
C GLN A 35 -5.42 6.45 -5.71
N TRP A 36 -4.98 5.30 -5.20
CA TRP A 36 -4.09 4.40 -5.94
C TRP A 36 -4.70 3.90 -7.26
N ASP A 37 -6.02 3.71 -7.32
CA ASP A 37 -6.75 3.34 -8.54
C ASP A 37 -6.64 4.43 -9.61
N GLU A 38 -6.82 5.69 -9.24
CA GLU A 38 -6.64 6.82 -10.15
C GLU A 38 -5.17 6.96 -10.57
N PHE A 39 -4.23 6.77 -9.64
CA PHE A 39 -2.81 6.77 -9.93
C PHE A 39 -2.41 5.66 -10.92
N SER A 40 -3.07 4.50 -10.87
CA SER A 40 -2.76 3.36 -11.73
C SER A 40 -2.88 3.68 -13.23
N LYS A 41 -3.68 4.69 -13.60
CA LYS A 41 -3.85 5.18 -14.98
C LYS A 41 -2.57 5.79 -15.56
N TYR A 42 -1.63 6.21 -14.70
CA TYR A 42 -0.35 6.80 -15.10
C TYR A 42 0.79 5.78 -15.17
N ILE A 43 0.55 4.52 -14.82
CA ILE A 43 1.57 3.47 -14.87
C ILE A 43 1.68 2.94 -16.30
N ASP A 44 2.91 2.82 -16.80
CA ASP A 44 3.17 2.15 -18.07
C ASP A 44 2.69 0.69 -18.01
N PRO A 45 1.84 0.23 -18.94
CA PRO A 45 1.35 -1.16 -18.97
C PRO A 45 2.46 -2.23 -19.01
N HIS A 46 3.67 -1.88 -19.46
CA HIS A 46 4.83 -2.78 -19.49
C HIS A 46 5.64 -2.77 -18.18
N PHE A 47 5.34 -1.86 -17.24
CA PHE A 47 6.02 -1.78 -15.94
C PHE A 47 5.24 -2.53 -14.86
N SER A 48 5.95 -3.41 -14.15
CA SER A 48 5.39 -4.11 -12.99
C SER A 48 6.47 -4.52 -12.01
N SER A 49 6.29 -4.17 -10.73
CA SER A 49 7.16 -4.63 -9.65
C SER A 49 6.43 -5.64 -8.74
N SER A 50 7.19 -6.43 -7.99
CA SER A 50 6.63 -7.31 -6.95
C SER A 50 5.86 -6.50 -5.90
N PHE A 51 6.37 -5.31 -5.55
CA PHE A 51 5.68 -4.36 -4.69
C PHE A 51 4.32 -3.98 -5.26
N TRP A 52 4.27 -3.50 -6.51
CA TRP A 52 3.01 -3.07 -7.14
C TRP A 52 1.97 -4.19 -7.13
N ARG A 53 2.36 -5.39 -7.58
CA ARG A 53 1.47 -6.57 -7.57
C ARG A 53 0.98 -6.95 -6.17
N ARG A 54 1.79 -6.78 -5.13
CA ARG A 54 1.41 -7.09 -3.75
C ARG A 54 0.39 -6.11 -3.19
N VAL A 55 0.48 -4.83 -3.54
CA VAL A 55 -0.32 -3.79 -2.89
C VAL A 55 -1.60 -3.43 -3.63
N THR A 56 -1.75 -3.83 -4.90
CA THR A 56 -2.93 -3.50 -5.71
C THR A 56 -3.84 -4.68 -6.04
N ARG A 57 -3.39 -5.91 -5.82
CA ARG A 57 -4.22 -7.11 -6.01
C ARG A 57 -4.95 -7.45 -4.71
N VAL A 58 -6.23 -7.82 -4.82
CA VAL A 58 -7.04 -8.34 -3.71
C VAL A 58 -6.93 -9.86 -3.67
#